data_AF-X1LUF5-F1
#
_entry.id   AF-X1LUF5-F1
#
_cell.length_a   1.000
_cell.length_b   1.000
_cell.length_c   1.000
_cell.angle_alpha   90.00
_cell.angle_beta   90.00
_cell.angle_gamma   90.00
#
_symmetry.space_group_name_H-M   'P 1'
#
loop_
_entity.id
_entity.type
_entity.pdbx_description
1 polymer ?
#
loop_
_entity_poly.entity_id
_entity_poly.type
_entity_poly.pdbx_seq_one_letter_code
_entity_poly.pdbx_strand_id
1 'polypeptide(L)'
;MNIYHPIVKEFEKLFLGRKDVINWELAKNLAIRVANEGEIEETPSPNLQKQFEELVRASEILTSDFTNLQFFKFAAVRVFRRQDWIEANINGFKIIMEPLTQKVVEQSKKQKASDPISQLLNKISPLILTFEIGLVLGYIAKNVLGQYDICLPYGESGKIYFVAPNLLRLEKMLGLPSRDFRFWIALHEVTHALEFNSNNWIVDYYKELFKEYIESATLNLESAAERVSKMNVKSIAEMINKLQHEDILFSLA
;
A
#
# COMPACT_ATOMS: atom_id res chain seq x y z
N MET A 1 -36.76 19.03 10.86
CA MET A 1 -35.70 19.30 11.85
C MET A 1 -34.48 18.50 11.40
N ASN A 2 -33.48 19.17 10.83
CA ASN A 2 -32.34 18.52 10.16
C ASN A 2 -31.49 17.77 11.20
N ILE A 3 -31.53 16.44 11.17
CA ILE A 3 -30.67 15.58 11.98
C ILE A 3 -29.26 15.65 11.36
N TYR A 4 -28.51 16.70 11.69
CA TYR A 4 -27.08 16.77 11.43
C TYR A 4 -26.39 15.83 12.42
N HIS A 5 -26.15 14.59 11.99
CA HIS A 5 -25.50 13.57 12.82
C HIS A 5 -24.05 14.00 13.14
N PRO A 6 -23.58 13.93 14.40
CA PRO A 6 -22.24 14.37 14.82
C PRO A 6 -21.09 13.84 13.93
N ILE A 7 -21.21 12.57 13.51
CA ILE A 7 -20.28 11.89 12.58
C ILE A 7 -20.09 12.65 11.27
N VAL A 8 -21.14 13.24 10.69
CA VAL A 8 -21.03 13.95 9.41
C VAL A 8 -20.14 15.17 9.55
N LYS A 9 -20.20 15.87 10.68
CA LYS A 9 -19.36 17.05 10.96
C LYS A 9 -17.90 16.66 11.16
N GLU A 10 -17.63 15.54 11.83
CA GLU A 10 -16.26 15.00 11.98
C GLU A 10 -15.71 14.50 10.65
N PHE A 11 -16.53 13.82 9.85
CA PHE A 11 -16.20 13.40 8.49
C PHE A 11 -15.84 14.60 7.61
N GLU A 12 -16.68 15.63 7.58
CA GLU A 12 -16.43 16.84 6.79
C GLU A 12 -15.06 17.43 7.13
N LYS A 13 -14.71 17.52 8.43
CA LYS A 13 -13.39 18.00 8.87
C LYS A 13 -12.20 17.19 8.30
N LEU A 14 -12.31 15.87 8.23
CA LEU A 14 -11.24 15.00 7.70
C LEU A 14 -10.97 15.23 6.20
N PHE A 15 -11.97 15.73 5.48
CA PHE A 15 -11.93 15.96 4.03
C PHE A 15 -11.96 17.44 3.64
N LEU A 16 -12.05 18.37 4.60
CA LEU A 16 -12.02 19.81 4.35
C LEU A 16 -10.75 20.18 3.55
N GLY A 17 -10.94 20.87 2.42
CA GLY A 17 -9.86 21.35 1.56
C GLY A 17 -9.17 20.28 0.69
N ARG A 18 -9.62 19.02 0.71
CA ARG A 18 -9.06 17.95 -0.13
C ARG A 18 -9.73 17.90 -1.50
N LYS A 19 -8.93 17.67 -2.54
CA LYS A 19 -9.41 17.41 -3.92
C LYS A 19 -9.69 15.93 -4.18
N ASP A 20 -8.96 15.05 -3.49
CA ASP A 20 -9.07 13.61 -3.65
C ASP A 20 -10.27 13.06 -2.87
N VAL A 21 -10.93 12.06 -3.46
CA VAL A 21 -12.03 11.30 -2.83
C VAL A 21 -11.50 10.46 -1.67
N ILE A 22 -10.28 9.94 -1.81
CA ILE A 22 -9.61 9.16 -0.78
C ILE A 22 -8.74 10.09 0.05
N ASN A 23 -8.82 9.98 1.38
CA ASN A 23 -7.86 10.63 2.27
C ASN A 23 -6.60 9.77 2.38
N TRP A 24 -5.67 9.94 1.46
CA TRP A 24 -4.42 9.18 1.38
C TRP A 24 -3.55 9.26 2.63
N GLU A 25 -3.59 10.37 3.37
CA GLU A 25 -2.86 10.50 4.63
C GLU A 25 -3.46 9.60 5.71
N LEU A 26 -4.78 9.56 5.81
CA LEU A 26 -5.47 8.65 6.72
C LEU A 26 -5.24 7.18 6.32
N ALA A 27 -5.32 6.86 5.02
CA ALA A 27 -5.03 5.52 4.52
C ALA A 27 -3.60 5.08 4.84
N LYS A 28 -2.61 5.97 4.68
CA LYS A 28 -1.21 5.74 5.04
C LYS A 28 -1.04 5.41 6.53
N ASN A 29 -1.60 6.25 7.39
CA ASN A 29 -1.45 6.09 8.84
C ASN A 29 -2.12 4.81 9.34
N LEU A 30 -3.29 4.46 8.77
CA LEU A 30 -3.93 3.18 9.03
C LEU A 30 -3.07 2.01 8.53
N ALA A 31 -2.54 2.09 7.31
CA ALA A 31 -1.70 1.05 6.75
C ALA A 31 -0.46 0.78 7.61
N ILE A 32 0.21 1.83 8.11
CA ILE A 32 1.37 1.71 9.02
C ILE A 32 0.96 1.00 10.31
N ARG A 33 -0.19 1.37 10.89
CA ARG A 33 -0.70 0.72 12.10
C ARG A 33 -1.01 -0.76 11.89
N VAL A 34 -1.67 -1.12 10.80
CA VAL A 34 -2.00 -2.51 10.45
C VAL A 34 -0.73 -3.31 10.18
N ALA A 35 0.21 -2.74 9.43
CA ALA A 35 1.47 -3.39 9.10
C ALA A 35 2.30 -3.72 10.34
N ASN A 36 2.26 -2.86 11.36
CA ASN A 36 3.01 -3.01 12.61
C ASN A 36 2.17 -3.57 13.77
N GLU A 37 0.97 -4.07 13.51
CA GLU A 37 0.10 -4.58 14.57
C GLU A 37 0.77 -5.73 15.35
N GLY A 38 0.96 -5.50 16.66
CA GLY A 38 1.53 -6.46 17.60
C GLY A 38 3.05 -6.52 17.62
N GLU A 39 3.75 -5.65 16.90
CA GLU A 39 5.21 -5.69 16.76
C GLU A 39 5.82 -4.29 16.90
N ILE A 40 6.96 -4.20 17.59
CA ILE A 40 7.77 -2.97 17.59
C ILE A 40 8.66 -3.03 16.36
N GLU A 41 8.55 -2.02 15.50
CA GLU A 41 9.32 -1.98 14.27
C GLU A 41 10.75 -1.53 14.55
N GLU A 42 11.69 -2.47 14.46
CA GLU A 42 13.11 -2.19 14.66
C GLU A 42 13.72 -1.53 13.41
N THR A 43 14.66 -0.62 13.64
CA THR A 43 15.44 -0.05 12.54
C THR A 43 16.44 -1.09 12.03
N PRO A 44 16.47 -1.36 10.70
CA PRO A 44 17.42 -2.31 10.14
C PRO A 44 18.87 -1.94 10.48
N SER A 45 19.65 -2.94 10.91
CA SER A 45 21.05 -2.69 11.28
C SER A 45 21.91 -2.32 10.07
N PRO A 46 22.95 -1.48 10.24
CA PRO A 46 23.90 -1.18 9.17
C PRO A 46 24.59 -2.43 8.59
N ASN A 47 24.78 -3.47 9.41
CA ASN A 47 25.34 -4.74 8.95
C ASN A 47 24.40 -5.48 8.00
N LEU A 48 23.09 -5.45 8.25
CA LEU A 48 22.10 -6.04 7.36
C LEU A 48 22.04 -5.30 6.02
N GLN A 49 22.09 -3.96 6.07
CA GLN A 49 22.19 -3.12 4.86
C GLN A 49 23.41 -3.50 4.02
N LYS A 50 24.61 -3.56 4.63
CA LYS A 50 25.84 -3.93 3.94
C LYS A 50 25.77 -5.34 3.35
N GLN A 51 25.18 -6.30 4.07
CA GLN A 51 25.04 -7.66 3.56
C GLN A 51 24.17 -7.69 2.29
N PHE A 52 23.03 -7.00 2.27
CA PHE A 52 22.20 -6.95 1.07
C PHE A 52 22.89 -6.22 -0.09
N GLU A 53 23.69 -5.18 0.18
CA GLU A 53 24.51 -4.53 -0.85
C GLU A 53 25.49 -5.49 -1.52
N GLU A 54 26.18 -6.33 -0.73
CA GLU A 54 27.11 -7.35 -1.24
C GLU A 54 26.37 -8.44 -2.05
N LEU A 55 25.22 -8.91 -1.56
CA LEU A 55 24.43 -9.95 -2.22
C LEU A 55 23.79 -9.45 -3.52
N VAL A 56 23.26 -8.23 -3.55
CA VAL A 56 22.76 -7.59 -4.77
C VAL A 56 23.88 -7.43 -5.77
N ARG A 57 25.07 -6.97 -5.34
CA ARG A 57 26.22 -6.81 -6.26
C ARG A 57 26.61 -8.13 -6.92
N ALA A 58 26.69 -9.21 -6.13
CA ALA A 58 26.98 -10.54 -6.66
C ALA A 58 25.88 -11.00 -7.63
N SER A 59 24.62 -10.76 -7.28
CA SER A 59 23.46 -11.10 -8.11
C SER A 59 23.45 -10.34 -9.43
N GLU A 60 23.82 -9.05 -9.44
CA GLU A 60 23.89 -8.23 -10.66
C GLU A 60 24.90 -8.81 -11.66
N ILE A 61 26.07 -9.25 -11.17
CA ILE A 61 27.10 -9.88 -12.01
C ILE A 61 26.58 -11.20 -12.58
N LEU A 62 26.10 -12.11 -11.72
CA LEU A 62 25.64 -13.43 -12.13
C LEU A 62 24.47 -13.38 -13.11
N THR A 63 23.52 -12.47 -12.88
CA THR A 63 22.34 -12.34 -13.74
C THR A 63 22.72 -11.73 -15.09
N SER A 64 23.64 -10.75 -15.10
CA SER A 64 24.14 -10.17 -16.35
C SER A 64 24.91 -11.21 -17.18
N ASP A 65 25.78 -11.99 -16.54
CA ASP A 65 26.56 -13.04 -17.20
C ASP A 65 25.66 -14.15 -17.77
N PHE A 66 24.60 -14.53 -17.04
CA PHE A 66 23.66 -15.55 -17.49
C PHE A 66 22.76 -15.08 -18.64
N THR A 67 22.28 -13.83 -18.61
CA THR A 67 21.29 -13.32 -19.56
C THR A 67 21.91 -12.59 -20.76
N ASN A 68 23.17 -12.19 -20.67
CA ASN A 68 23.82 -11.22 -21.56
C ASN A 68 23.15 -9.83 -21.57
N LEU A 69 22.24 -9.55 -20.65
CA LEU A 69 21.69 -8.22 -20.43
C LEU A 69 22.59 -7.43 -19.48
N GLN A 70 22.56 -6.11 -19.56
CA GLN A 70 23.44 -5.24 -18.79
C GLN A 70 22.64 -4.22 -17.98
N PHE A 71 23.06 -3.98 -16.76
CA PHE A 71 22.59 -2.85 -15.97
C PHE A 71 23.29 -1.56 -16.44
N PHE A 72 22.52 -0.55 -16.84
CA PHE A 72 23.09 0.78 -17.15
C PHE A 72 23.72 1.43 -15.93
N LYS A 73 23.15 1.15 -14.75
CA LYS A 73 23.64 1.60 -13.45
C LYS A 73 23.27 0.56 -12.42
N PHE A 74 24.24 0.22 -11.56
CA PHE A 74 24.00 -0.65 -10.43
C PHE A 74 22.96 -0.05 -9.47
N ALA A 75 22.10 -0.92 -8.94
CA ALA A 75 20.99 -0.51 -8.09
C ALA A 75 21.48 0.03 -6.74
N ALA A 76 20.83 1.10 -6.28
CA ALA A 76 20.97 1.52 -4.89
C ALA A 76 20.12 0.62 -4.00
N VAL A 77 20.78 -0.11 -3.09
CA VAL A 77 20.11 -1.05 -2.18
C VAL A 77 19.56 -0.31 -0.96
N ARG A 78 18.37 -0.68 -0.52
CA ARG A 78 17.79 -0.20 0.74
C ARG A 78 17.16 -1.34 1.52
N VAL A 79 17.45 -1.41 2.82
CA VAL A 79 16.75 -2.30 3.72
C VAL A 79 15.71 -1.48 4.47
N PHE A 80 14.46 -1.79 4.21
CA PHE A 80 13.29 -1.05 4.66
C PHE A 80 12.63 -1.68 5.87
N ARG A 81 12.01 -0.81 6.65
CA ARG A 81 10.89 -1.12 7.53
C ARG A 81 9.59 -1.24 6.70
N ARG A 82 8.53 -1.80 7.26
CA ARG A 82 7.21 -1.85 6.61
C ARG A 82 6.67 -0.45 6.35
N GLN A 83 6.91 0.50 7.26
CA GLN A 83 6.51 1.90 7.05
C GLN A 83 7.25 2.54 5.86
N ASP A 84 8.55 2.29 5.70
CA ASP A 84 9.35 2.84 4.60
C ASP A 84 8.84 2.29 3.25
N TRP A 85 8.42 1.02 3.23
CA TRP A 85 7.78 0.41 2.06
C TRP A 85 6.43 1.07 1.73
N ILE A 86 5.60 1.36 2.73
CA ILE A 86 4.31 2.06 2.53
C ILE A 86 4.55 3.44 1.93
N GLU A 87 5.50 4.20 2.48
CA GLU A 87 5.84 5.54 2.00
C GLU A 87 6.36 5.54 0.56
N ALA A 88 7.21 4.57 0.22
CA ALA A 88 7.74 4.42 -1.12
C ALA A 88 6.65 4.07 -2.16
N ASN A 89 5.59 3.37 -1.76
CA ASN A 89 4.61 2.80 -2.69
C ASN A 89 3.25 3.51 -2.72
N ILE A 90 2.92 4.35 -1.73
CA ILE A 90 1.58 4.93 -1.62
C ILE A 90 1.17 5.78 -2.83
N ASN A 91 2.11 6.48 -3.46
CA ASN A 91 1.82 7.25 -4.67
C ASN A 91 1.50 6.34 -5.86
N GLY A 92 2.18 5.20 -5.99
CA GLY A 92 1.87 4.19 -7.00
C GLY A 92 0.47 3.60 -6.80
N PHE A 93 0.12 3.28 -5.55
CA PHE A 93 -1.24 2.87 -5.20
C PHE A 93 -2.28 3.94 -5.52
N LYS A 94 -1.97 5.22 -5.27
CA LYS A 94 -2.87 6.33 -5.61
C LYS A 94 -3.21 6.35 -7.09
N ILE A 95 -2.20 6.26 -7.96
CA ILE A 95 -2.40 6.30 -9.41
C ILE A 95 -3.23 5.10 -9.88
N ILE A 96 -2.94 3.92 -9.34
CA ILE A 96 -3.67 2.67 -9.65
C ILE A 96 -5.14 2.74 -9.23
N MET A 97 -5.42 3.28 -8.05
CA MET A 97 -6.77 3.31 -7.49
C MET A 97 -7.62 4.46 -8.04
N GLU A 98 -7.01 5.48 -8.65
CA GLU A 98 -7.71 6.67 -9.12
C GLU A 98 -8.91 6.34 -10.04
N PRO A 99 -8.78 5.50 -11.09
CA PRO A 99 -9.91 5.13 -11.95
C PRO A 99 -11.07 4.45 -11.20
N LEU A 100 -10.75 3.58 -10.23
CA LEU A 100 -11.76 2.92 -9.39
C LEU A 100 -12.49 3.94 -8.51
N THR A 101 -11.74 4.86 -7.90
CA THR A 101 -12.33 5.88 -7.01
C THR A 101 -13.25 6.84 -7.77
N GLN A 102 -12.88 7.20 -9.01
CA GLN A 102 -13.72 8.02 -9.88
C GLN A 102 -15.04 7.31 -10.24
N LYS A 103 -14.98 6.03 -10.61
CA LYS A 103 -16.19 5.21 -10.88
C LYS A 103 -17.15 5.19 -9.68
N VAL A 104 -16.65 4.99 -8.47
CA VAL A 104 -17.50 4.98 -7.26
C VAL A 104 -18.18 6.33 -7.06
N VAL A 105 -17.46 7.43 -7.21
CA VAL A 105 -18.03 8.78 -7.04
C VAL A 105 -19.10 9.07 -8.09
N GLU A 106 -18.87 8.68 -9.34
CA GLU A 106 -19.85 8.84 -10.41
C GLU A 106 -21.11 8.00 -10.17
N GLN A 107 -20.96 6.76 -9.69
CA GLN A 107 -22.10 5.89 -9.35
C GLN A 107 -22.90 6.46 -8.16
N SER A 108 -22.23 6.93 -7.12
CA SER A 108 -22.87 7.59 -5.97
C SER A 108 -23.62 8.88 -6.35
N LYS A 109 -23.14 9.64 -7.35
CA LYS A 109 -23.85 10.82 -7.88
C LYS A 109 -25.10 10.47 -8.68
N LYS A 110 -25.10 9.34 -9.41
CA LYS A 110 -26.22 8.88 -10.24
C LYS A 110 -27.37 8.33 -9.40
N GLN A 111 -27.07 7.71 -8.25
CA GLN A 111 -28.09 7.26 -7.30
C GLN A 111 -28.65 8.46 -6.52
N LYS A 112 -29.82 8.97 -6.94
CA LYS A 112 -30.60 9.91 -6.12
C LYS A 112 -31.10 9.15 -4.89
N ALA A 113 -30.35 9.26 -3.79
CA ALA A 113 -30.73 8.71 -2.50
C ALA A 113 -32.05 9.36 -2.01
N SER A 114 -33.14 8.61 -2.10
CA SER A 114 -34.47 9.04 -1.68
C SER A 114 -34.68 8.93 -0.17
N ASP A 115 -33.94 8.06 0.50
CA ASP A 115 -34.02 7.83 1.95
C ASP A 115 -32.87 8.53 2.71
N PRO A 116 -33.13 9.14 3.89
CA PRO A 116 -32.10 9.70 4.77
C PRO A 116 -30.89 8.80 5.06
N ILE A 117 -31.07 7.49 5.18
CA ILE A 117 -29.99 6.52 5.43
C ILE A 117 -29.06 6.47 4.23
N SER A 118 -29.60 6.39 3.01
CA SER A 118 -28.81 6.37 1.78
C SER A 118 -28.06 7.68 1.55
N GLN A 119 -28.63 8.82 1.96
CA GLN A 119 -27.94 10.11 1.91
C GLN A 119 -26.76 10.17 2.89
N LEU A 120 -26.90 9.58 4.08
CA LEU A 120 -25.81 9.46 5.05
C LEU A 120 -24.70 8.55 4.52
N LEU A 121 -25.05 7.38 3.98
CA LEU A 121 -24.10 6.43 3.38
C LEU A 121 -23.28 7.07 2.25
N ASN A 122 -23.92 7.81 1.36
CA ASN A 122 -23.24 8.52 0.27
C ASN A 122 -22.24 9.55 0.80
N LYS A 123 -22.53 10.20 1.93
CA LYS A 123 -21.60 11.15 2.56
C LYS A 123 -20.39 10.45 3.16
N ILE A 124 -20.54 9.29 3.81
CA ILE A 124 -19.44 8.60 4.48
C ILE A 124 -18.70 7.59 3.60
N SER A 125 -19.21 7.24 2.42
CA SER A 125 -18.60 6.31 1.46
C SER A 125 -17.11 6.59 1.17
N PRO A 126 -16.66 7.84 0.95
CA PRO A 126 -15.25 8.15 0.75
C PRO A 126 -14.35 7.78 1.95
N LEU A 127 -14.89 7.89 3.16
CA LEU A 127 -14.18 7.49 4.38
C LEU A 127 -14.03 5.98 4.45
N ILE A 128 -15.10 5.22 4.17
CA ILE A 128 -15.07 3.75 4.16
C ILE A 128 -14.03 3.24 3.16
N LEU A 129 -14.03 3.78 1.94
CA LEU A 129 -13.02 3.43 0.93
C LEU A 129 -11.61 3.76 1.39
N THR A 130 -11.42 4.91 2.06
CA THR A 130 -10.12 5.27 2.64
C THR A 130 -9.64 4.22 3.66
N PHE A 131 -10.54 3.75 4.52
CA PHE A 131 -10.24 2.66 5.46
C PHE A 131 -9.92 1.35 4.74
N GLU A 132 -10.74 0.93 3.78
CA GLU A 132 -10.52 -0.31 3.02
C GLU A 132 -9.16 -0.29 2.31
N ILE A 133 -8.79 0.83 1.68
CA ILE A 133 -7.48 0.99 1.04
C ILE A 133 -6.35 0.89 2.07
N GLY A 134 -6.47 1.57 3.22
CA GLY A 134 -5.44 1.50 4.26
C GLY A 134 -5.29 0.10 4.86
N LEU A 135 -6.39 -0.64 5.06
CA LEU A 135 -6.37 -2.03 5.53
C LEU A 135 -5.65 -2.95 4.54
N VAL A 136 -6.00 -2.86 3.25
CA VAL A 136 -5.38 -3.66 2.20
C VAL A 136 -3.89 -3.32 2.09
N LEU A 137 -3.54 -2.04 2.03
CA LEU A 137 -2.15 -1.60 1.94
C LEU A 137 -1.32 -2.06 3.14
N GLY A 138 -1.86 -1.97 4.35
CA GLY A 138 -1.19 -2.43 5.57
C GLY A 138 -1.02 -3.95 5.62
N TYR A 139 -2.04 -4.71 5.20
CA TYR A 139 -1.96 -6.16 5.10
C TYR A 139 -0.87 -6.59 4.10
N ILE A 140 -0.83 -5.92 2.95
CA ILE A 140 0.19 -6.14 1.93
C ILE A 140 1.59 -5.83 2.50
N ALA A 141 1.78 -4.67 3.13
CA ALA A 141 3.05 -4.24 3.72
C ALA A 141 3.58 -5.22 4.78
N LYS A 142 2.70 -6.00 5.43
CA LYS A 142 3.05 -7.04 6.42
C LYS A 142 3.61 -8.32 5.79
N ASN A 143 3.45 -8.51 4.48
CA ASN A 143 3.78 -9.78 3.80
C ASN A 143 4.77 -9.64 2.65
N VAL A 144 4.90 -8.46 2.05
CA VAL A 144 5.94 -8.19 1.03
C VAL A 144 7.35 -8.36 1.60
N LEU A 145 8.23 -8.95 0.80
CA LEU A 145 9.64 -9.15 1.07
C LEU A 145 10.51 -8.11 0.36
N GLY A 146 10.07 -7.57 -0.77
CA GLY A 146 10.88 -6.70 -1.62
C GLY A 146 10.11 -5.70 -2.48
N GLN A 147 10.74 -5.26 -3.56
CA GLN A 147 10.23 -4.26 -4.48
C GLN A 147 9.29 -4.84 -5.52
N TYR A 148 9.61 -6.03 -6.02
CA TYR A 148 8.91 -6.60 -7.16
C TYR A 148 7.75 -7.53 -6.80
N ASP A 149 7.47 -7.79 -5.52
CA ASP A 149 6.37 -8.69 -5.09
C ASP A 149 4.98 -8.32 -5.62
N ILE A 150 4.71 -7.04 -5.88
CA ILE A 150 3.41 -6.55 -6.37
C ILE A 150 3.52 -5.95 -7.77
N CYS A 151 4.72 -5.97 -8.36
CA CYS A 151 4.99 -5.37 -9.68
C CYS A 151 4.30 -4.01 -9.86
N LEU A 152 4.45 -3.09 -8.90
CA LEU A 152 3.81 -1.78 -9.05
C LEU A 152 4.57 -1.00 -10.14
N PRO A 153 3.89 -0.48 -11.19
CA PRO A 153 4.52 0.17 -12.33
C PRO A 153 5.17 1.53 -12.02
N TYR A 154 5.25 1.89 -10.74
CA TYR A 154 5.62 3.21 -10.23
C TYR A 154 6.72 3.13 -9.17
N GLY A 155 7.43 2.00 -9.07
CA GLY A 155 8.63 1.91 -8.25
C GLY A 155 9.72 2.88 -8.70
N GLU A 156 10.52 3.39 -7.77
CA GLU A 156 11.66 4.25 -8.09
C GLU A 156 12.71 3.48 -8.91
N SER A 157 13.01 3.97 -10.12
CA SER A 157 14.01 3.36 -10.99
C SER A 157 15.41 3.36 -10.36
N GLY A 158 16.16 2.28 -10.54
CA GLY A 158 17.55 2.17 -10.09
C GLY A 158 17.72 1.98 -8.57
N LYS A 159 16.66 1.58 -7.88
CA LYS A 159 16.70 1.13 -6.49
C LYS A 159 16.22 -0.32 -6.40
N ILE A 160 16.69 -1.02 -5.38
CA ILE A 160 16.17 -2.32 -4.94
C ILE A 160 15.99 -2.22 -3.44
N TYR A 161 14.81 -2.53 -2.94
CA TYR A 161 14.54 -2.51 -1.51
C TYR A 161 14.04 -3.84 -0.96
N PHE A 162 14.41 -4.12 0.29
CA PHE A 162 14.11 -5.35 1.01
C PHE A 162 13.40 -5.02 2.31
N VAL A 163 12.25 -5.64 2.60
CA VAL A 163 11.47 -5.38 3.81
C VAL A 163 11.95 -6.30 4.94
N ALA A 164 12.92 -5.81 5.71
CA ALA A 164 13.66 -6.60 6.70
C ALA A 164 12.76 -7.32 7.72
N PRO A 165 11.74 -6.68 8.35
CA PRO A 165 10.90 -7.36 9.32
C PRO A 165 10.24 -8.63 8.76
N ASN A 166 9.83 -8.58 7.49
CA ASN A 166 9.12 -9.69 6.84
C ASN A 166 10.09 -10.79 6.43
N LEU A 167 11.24 -10.40 5.87
CA LEU A 167 12.33 -11.31 5.51
C LEU A 167 12.85 -12.08 6.71
N LEU A 168 13.19 -11.38 7.81
CA LEU A 168 13.73 -12.01 9.01
C LEU A 168 12.71 -12.92 9.69
N ARG A 169 11.43 -12.51 9.69
CA ARG A 169 10.33 -13.37 10.17
C ARG A 169 10.22 -14.64 9.35
N LEU A 170 10.23 -14.53 8.02
CA LEU A 170 10.10 -15.65 7.10
C LEU A 170 11.32 -16.59 7.19
N GLU A 171 12.52 -16.04 7.23
CA GLU A 171 13.79 -16.77 7.43
C GLU A 171 13.73 -17.64 8.69
N LYS A 172 13.31 -17.04 9.82
CA LYS A 172 13.18 -17.74 11.10
C LYS A 172 12.07 -18.79 11.08
N MET A 173 10.92 -18.46 10.50
CA MET A 173 9.76 -19.35 10.44
C MET A 173 10.04 -20.62 9.62
N LEU A 174 10.79 -20.48 8.52
CA LEU A 174 11.16 -21.60 7.65
C LEU A 174 12.45 -22.32 8.07
N GLY A 175 13.20 -21.76 9.02
CA GLY A 175 14.46 -22.34 9.49
C GLY A 175 15.56 -22.38 8.41
N LEU A 176 15.55 -21.42 7.48
CA LEU A 176 16.48 -21.40 6.35
C LEU A 176 17.85 -20.83 6.75
N PRO A 177 18.95 -21.29 6.13
CA PRO A 177 20.25 -20.65 6.28
C PRO A 177 20.19 -19.18 5.85
N SER A 178 20.54 -18.25 6.74
CA SER A 178 20.37 -16.81 6.53
C SER A 178 21.01 -16.31 5.23
N ARG A 179 22.23 -16.76 4.94
CA ARG A 179 22.96 -16.32 3.74
C ARG A 179 22.27 -16.79 2.47
N ASP A 180 21.86 -18.04 2.41
CA ASP A 180 21.28 -18.65 1.21
C ASP A 180 19.90 -18.05 0.91
N PHE A 181 19.06 -17.88 1.94
CA PHE A 181 17.76 -17.24 1.80
C PHE A 181 17.88 -15.79 1.33
N ARG A 182 18.78 -15.00 1.95
CA ARG A 182 18.99 -13.59 1.57
C ARG A 182 19.60 -13.46 0.17
N PHE A 183 20.45 -14.41 -0.23
CA PHE A 183 21.01 -14.40 -1.58
C PHE A 183 19.96 -14.79 -2.62
N TRP A 184 19.11 -15.78 -2.32
CA TRP A 184 17.99 -16.16 -3.17
C TRP A 184 17.05 -14.98 -3.43
N ILE A 185 16.65 -14.24 -2.40
CA ILE A 185 15.78 -13.07 -2.62
C ILE A 185 16.52 -11.95 -3.33
N ALA A 186 17.82 -11.74 -3.07
CA ALA A 186 18.60 -10.75 -3.81
C ALA A 186 18.68 -11.09 -5.31
N LEU A 187 18.88 -12.36 -5.66
CA LEU A 187 18.82 -12.83 -7.05
C LEU A 187 17.44 -12.59 -7.67
N HIS A 188 16.37 -12.88 -6.93
CA HIS A 188 14.99 -12.64 -7.37
C HIS A 188 14.74 -11.16 -7.70
N GLU A 189 15.03 -10.25 -6.76
CA GLU A 189 14.83 -8.82 -6.96
C GLU A 189 15.70 -8.25 -8.09
N VAL A 190 16.96 -8.70 -8.19
CA VAL A 190 17.88 -8.26 -9.25
C VAL A 190 17.44 -8.76 -10.62
N THR A 191 16.90 -9.98 -10.70
CA THR A 191 16.37 -10.53 -11.95
C THR A 191 15.22 -9.68 -12.46
N HIS A 192 14.24 -9.38 -11.60
CA HIS A 192 13.15 -8.47 -11.98
C HIS A 192 13.64 -7.07 -12.30
N ALA A 193 14.59 -6.53 -11.54
CA ALA A 193 15.20 -5.25 -11.87
C ALA A 193 15.83 -5.25 -13.27
N LEU A 194 16.50 -6.34 -13.67
CA LEU A 194 17.07 -6.47 -15.00
C LEU A 194 15.97 -6.54 -16.07
N GLU A 195 14.94 -7.38 -15.86
CA GLU A 195 13.80 -7.53 -16.78
C GLU A 195 13.15 -6.18 -17.10
N PHE A 196 12.79 -5.41 -16.06
CA PHE A 196 12.12 -4.13 -16.21
C PHE A 196 13.05 -3.01 -16.71
N ASN A 197 14.33 -2.99 -16.33
CA ASN A 197 15.25 -1.92 -16.75
C ASN A 197 15.88 -2.15 -18.13
N SER A 198 16.03 -3.41 -18.56
CA SER A 198 16.56 -3.72 -19.90
C SER A 198 15.51 -3.56 -21.00
N ASN A 199 14.22 -3.48 -20.64
CA ASN A 199 13.12 -3.43 -21.60
C ASN A 199 12.17 -2.26 -21.31
N ASN A 200 12.41 -1.13 -21.98
CA ASN A 200 11.65 0.10 -21.78
C ASN A 200 10.14 -0.03 -22.08
N TRP A 201 9.73 -1.05 -22.85
CA TRP A 201 8.33 -1.26 -23.23
C TRP A 201 7.51 -1.99 -22.15
N ILE A 202 8.15 -2.76 -21.25
CA ILE A 202 7.42 -3.63 -20.31
C ILE A 202 6.61 -2.78 -19.33
N VAL A 203 7.20 -1.72 -18.79
CA VAL A 203 6.53 -0.87 -17.80
C VAL A 203 5.29 -0.19 -18.40
N ASP A 204 5.42 0.34 -19.61
CA ASP A 204 4.30 1.03 -20.28
C ASP A 204 3.22 0.05 -20.71
N TYR A 205 3.59 -1.10 -21.28
CA TYR A 205 2.64 -2.15 -21.65
C TYR A 205 1.91 -2.72 -20.44
N TYR A 206 2.61 -2.92 -19.32
CA TYR A 206 2.00 -3.37 -18.08
C TYR A 206 1.00 -2.34 -17.52
N LYS A 207 1.32 -1.04 -17.58
CA LYS A 207 0.38 0.03 -17.19
C LYS A 207 -0.88 0.02 -18.06
N GLU A 208 -0.74 -0.21 -19.36
CA GLU A 208 -1.88 -0.31 -20.29
C GLU A 208 -2.78 -1.49 -19.94
N LEU A 209 -2.21 -2.70 -19.83
CA LEU A 209 -2.96 -3.90 -19.45
C LEU A 209 -3.67 -3.75 -18.09
N PHE A 210 -2.98 -3.15 -17.12
CA PHE A 210 -3.54 -2.94 -15.80
C PHE A 210 -4.69 -1.92 -15.83
N LYS A 211 -4.55 -0.84 -16.60
CA LYS A 211 -5.62 0.14 -16.81
C LYS A 211 -6.85 -0.51 -17.46
N GLU A 212 -6.66 -1.29 -18.52
CA GLU A 212 -7.74 -2.02 -19.19
C GLU A 212 -8.46 -2.98 -18.22
N TYR A 213 -7.71 -3.71 -17.40
CA TYR A 213 -8.27 -4.59 -16.38
C TYR A 213 -9.14 -3.84 -15.37
N ILE A 214 -8.63 -2.75 -14.80
CA ILE A 214 -9.36 -1.90 -13.84
C ILE A 214 -10.59 -1.23 -14.48
N GLU A 215 -10.51 -0.85 -15.75
CA GLU A 215 -11.63 -0.30 -16.51
C GLU A 215 -12.71 -1.36 -16.78
N SER A 216 -12.32 -2.62 -16.99
CA SER A 216 -13.26 -3.74 -17.14
C SER A 216 -13.89 -4.20 -15.82
N ALA A 217 -13.21 -3.96 -14.69
CA ALA A 217 -13.68 -4.40 -13.38
C ALA A 217 -15.00 -3.73 -12.99
N THR A 218 -16.02 -4.55 -12.72
CA THR A 218 -17.28 -4.14 -12.13
C THR A 218 -17.13 -4.07 -10.62
N LEU A 219 -17.25 -2.87 -10.04
CA LEU A 219 -17.29 -2.72 -8.59
C LEU A 219 -18.67 -3.11 -8.05
N ASN A 220 -18.75 -4.21 -7.30
CA ASN A 220 -19.96 -4.58 -6.55
C ASN A 220 -20.06 -3.75 -5.25
N LEU A 221 -20.48 -2.49 -5.41
CA LEU A 221 -20.70 -1.53 -4.31
C LEU A 221 -21.77 -1.96 -3.30
N GLU A 222 -22.71 -2.84 -3.69
CA GLU A 222 -23.71 -3.41 -2.78
C GLU A 222 -23.06 -4.09 -1.57
N SER A 223 -21.92 -4.75 -1.76
CA SER A 223 -21.21 -5.44 -0.69
C SER A 223 -20.61 -4.48 0.35
N ALA A 224 -20.18 -3.28 -0.06
CA ALA A 224 -19.63 -2.27 0.84
C ALA A 224 -20.74 -1.62 1.68
N ALA A 225 -21.89 -1.32 1.06
CA ALA A 225 -23.06 -0.80 1.76
C ALA A 225 -23.62 -1.81 2.77
N GLU A 226 -23.67 -3.10 2.44
CA GLU A 226 -24.06 -4.15 3.39
C GLU A 226 -23.06 -4.35 4.55
N ARG A 227 -21.75 -4.21 4.29
CA ARG A 227 -20.73 -4.27 5.36
C ARG A 227 -20.89 -3.11 6.33
N VAL A 228 -21.20 -1.93 5.80
CA VAL A 228 -21.41 -0.71 6.58
C VAL A 228 -22.76 -0.72 7.30
N SER A 229 -23.81 -1.28 6.71
CA SER A 229 -25.10 -1.44 7.40
C SER A 229 -25.02 -2.47 8.53
N LYS A 230 -24.10 -3.44 8.42
CA LYS A 230 -23.76 -4.40 9.48
C LYS A 230 -22.83 -3.81 10.54
N MET A 231 -22.02 -2.80 10.20
CA MET A 231 -21.27 -2.02 11.19
C MET A 231 -22.20 -1.01 11.86
N ASN A 232 -22.32 -1.08 13.18
CA ASN A 232 -23.15 -0.15 13.91
C ASN A 232 -22.59 1.28 13.72
N VAL A 233 -23.42 2.26 13.35
CA VAL A 233 -22.96 3.65 13.11
C VAL A 233 -22.20 4.22 14.32
N LYS A 234 -22.51 3.72 15.53
CA LYS A 234 -21.75 3.96 16.76
C LYS A 234 -20.29 3.48 16.71
N SER A 235 -20.00 2.32 16.14
CA SER A 235 -18.62 1.80 16.05
C SER A 235 -17.77 2.59 15.06
N ILE A 236 -18.39 3.16 14.01
CA ILE A 236 -17.71 4.08 13.10
C ILE A 236 -17.41 5.41 13.80
N ALA A 237 -18.38 5.95 14.57
CA ALA A 237 -18.16 7.14 15.40
C ALA A 237 -17.05 6.90 16.42
N GLU A 238 -17.08 5.78 17.14
CA GLU A 238 -16.05 5.41 18.12
C GLU A 238 -14.68 5.25 17.46
N MET A 239 -14.60 4.69 16.25
CA MET A 239 -13.36 4.58 15.48
C MET A 239 -12.83 5.96 15.07
N ILE A 240 -13.68 6.84 14.54
CA ILE A 240 -13.31 8.22 14.18
C ILE A 240 -12.88 9.01 15.43
N ASN A 241 -13.62 8.86 16.53
CA ASN A 241 -13.34 9.57 17.76
C ASN A 241 -12.05 9.07 18.42
N LYS A 242 -11.77 7.76 18.34
CA LYS A 242 -10.48 7.17 18.76
C LYS A 242 -9.31 7.65 17.89
N LEU A 243 -9.55 7.89 16.60
CA LEU A 243 -8.56 8.46 15.68
C LEU A 243 -8.37 9.98 15.86
N GLN A 244 -9.35 10.69 16.44
CA GLN A 244 -9.29 12.14 16.68
C GLN A 244 -8.83 12.53 18.10
N HIS A 245 -9.04 11.67 19.10
CA HIS A 245 -8.69 11.95 20.50
C HIS A 245 -7.36 11.34 20.97
N GLU A 246 -6.75 10.44 20.20
CA GLU A 246 -5.32 10.17 20.38
C GLU A 246 -4.55 11.34 19.73
N ASP A 247 -3.83 12.13 20.55
CA ASP A 247 -2.71 12.93 20.06
C ASP A 247 -1.61 11.95 19.60
N ILE A 248 -1.70 11.48 18.34
CA ILE A 248 -0.76 10.51 17.72
C ILE A 248 0.62 11.14 17.43
N LEU A 249 1.04 12.15 18.20
CA LEU A 249 2.43 12.58 18.28
C LEU A 249 3.13 12.16 19.59
N PHE A 250 2.44 11.83 20.69
CA PHE A 250 3.17 11.61 21.97
C PHE A 250 2.59 10.63 23.03
N SER A 251 1.61 9.78 22.76
CA SER A 251 1.28 8.71 23.74
C SER A 251 0.90 7.42 23.01
N LEU A 252 1.69 6.36 23.03
CA LEU A 252 2.15 5.65 24.22
C LEU A 252 3.61 5.18 24.07
N ALA A 253 4.46 5.63 25.00
CA ALA A 253 5.69 4.94 25.37
C ALA A 253 5.35 3.68 26.19
#